data_AF-A0A6A4GXN0-F1
#
_entry.id   AF-A0A6A4GXN0-F1
#
_cell.length_a   1.000
_cell.length_b   1.000
_cell.length_c   1.000
_cell.angle_alpha   90.00
_cell.angle_beta   90.00
_cell.angle_gamma   90.00
#
_symmetry.space_group_name_H-M   'P 1'
#
loop_
_entity.id
_entity.type
_entity.pdbx_description
1 polymer ?
#
loop_
_entity_poly.entity_id
_entity_poly.type
_entity_poly.pdbx_seq_one_letter_code
_entity_poly.pdbx_strand_id
1 'polypeptide(L)'
;FSYNCNCQYCMNLHKQFWSNEDWHHLVDLINILRPMIPALHILDHLKDCIYKFNSAYIPGAAHKHGESVEQQWVELNQLGGSVRQMNAGHCMEVLTDHYTYNNFRKNIKMPQLFLKVYKDVVLLSN
;
A
#
# COMPACT_ATOMS: atom_id res chain seq x y z
N PHE A 1 -6.12 -3.75 -1.27
CA PHE A 1 -4.86 -3.98 -0.51
C PHE A 1 -3.80 -4.58 -1.44
N SER A 2 -2.52 -4.59 -1.07
CA SER A 2 -1.43 -5.05 -1.95
C SER A 2 -0.61 -6.14 -1.28
N TYR A 3 -0.34 -7.25 -1.97
CA TYR A 3 0.54 -8.32 -1.49
C TYR A 3 1.09 -9.11 -2.68
N ASN A 4 2.31 -9.64 -2.55
CA ASN A 4 3.06 -10.21 -3.68
C ASN A 4 2.32 -11.39 -4.34
N CYS A 5 1.75 -12.31 -3.54
CA CYS A 5 1.07 -13.48 -4.07
C CYS A 5 -0.46 -13.36 -4.05
N ASN A 6 -1.02 -12.15 -4.17
CA ASN A 6 -2.47 -11.95 -4.18
C ASN A 6 -3.19 -12.75 -5.28
N CYS A 7 -2.54 -13.04 -6.40
CA CYS A 7 -3.11 -13.90 -7.44
C CYS A 7 -3.33 -15.35 -7.00
N GLN A 8 -2.66 -15.82 -5.95
CA GLN A 8 -2.85 -17.14 -5.35
C GLN A 8 -3.76 -17.03 -4.12
N TYR A 9 -3.45 -16.08 -3.22
CA TYR A 9 -4.16 -15.89 -1.97
C TYR A 9 -5.64 -15.57 -2.18
N CYS A 10 -5.97 -14.68 -3.12
CA CYS A 10 -7.34 -14.21 -3.31
C CYS A 10 -8.25 -15.21 -4.04
N MET A 11 -7.71 -16.29 -4.61
CA MET A 11 -8.49 -17.27 -5.38
C MET A 11 -9.58 -17.94 -4.54
N ASN A 12 -9.27 -18.24 -3.28
CA ASN A 12 -10.18 -18.90 -2.36
C ASN A 12 -10.68 -17.99 -1.24
N LEU A 13 -10.21 -16.74 -1.17
CA LEU A 13 -10.55 -15.80 -0.10
C LEU A 13 -12.08 -15.63 0.02
N HIS A 14 -12.76 -15.36 -1.09
CA HIS A 14 -14.21 -15.22 -1.09
C HIS A 14 -14.91 -16.51 -0.65
N LYS A 15 -14.50 -17.67 -1.18
CA LYS A 15 -15.10 -18.96 -0.82
C LYS A 15 -14.97 -19.27 0.68
N GLN A 16 -13.78 -19.02 1.25
CA GLN A 16 -13.52 -19.27 2.67
C GLN A 16 -14.41 -18.43 3.58
N PHE A 17 -14.55 -17.12 3.28
CA PHE A 17 -15.38 -16.21 4.06
C PHE A 17 -16.87 -16.50 3.94
N TRP A 18 -17.33 -17.00 2.79
CA TRP A 18 -18.72 -17.46 2.63
C TRP A 18 -19.00 -18.81 3.30
N SER A 19 -18.02 -19.72 3.32
CA SER A 19 -18.21 -21.06 3.90
C SER A 19 -18.15 -21.11 5.42
N ASN A 20 -17.56 -20.10 6.07
CA ASN A 20 -17.41 -20.06 7.51
C ASN A 20 -18.42 -19.07 8.12
N GLU A 21 -19.42 -19.58 8.84
CA GLU A 21 -20.47 -18.78 9.47
C GLU A 21 -19.91 -17.72 10.42
N ASP A 22 -18.79 -18.01 11.11
CA ASP A 22 -18.13 -17.06 12.01
C ASP A 22 -17.67 -15.79 11.28
N TRP A 23 -17.46 -15.85 9.96
CA TRP A 23 -16.90 -14.77 9.15
C TRP A 23 -17.90 -14.10 8.21
N HIS A 24 -19.18 -14.50 8.26
CA HIS A 24 -20.23 -13.93 7.40
C HIS A 24 -20.36 -12.42 7.55
N HIS A 25 -20.13 -11.89 8.74
CA HIS A 25 -20.14 -10.45 9.00
C HIS A 25 -19.04 -9.66 8.25
N LEU A 26 -18.05 -10.34 7.65
CA LEU A 26 -16.98 -9.73 6.85
C LEU A 26 -17.15 -9.93 5.35
N VAL A 27 -18.16 -10.68 4.90
CA VAL A 27 -18.37 -11.00 3.48
C VAL A 27 -18.53 -9.74 2.62
N ASP A 28 -19.32 -8.77 3.09
CA ASP A 28 -19.52 -7.50 2.39
C ASP A 28 -18.22 -6.72 2.25
N LEU A 29 -17.35 -6.77 3.26
CA LEU A 29 -16.02 -6.18 3.20
C LEU A 29 -15.18 -6.87 2.11
N ILE A 30 -15.16 -8.21 2.08
CA ILE A 30 -14.39 -8.96 1.06
C ILE A 30 -14.87 -8.62 -0.36
N ASN A 31 -16.17 -8.41 -0.57
CA ASN A 31 -16.74 -8.06 -1.88
C ASN A 31 -16.25 -6.72 -2.43
N ILE A 32 -15.98 -5.75 -1.55
CA ILE A 32 -15.50 -4.43 -1.94
C ILE A 32 -13.96 -4.36 -2.04
N LEU A 33 -13.24 -5.36 -1.51
CA LEU A 33 -11.78 -5.37 -1.58
C LEU A 33 -11.30 -5.55 -3.03
N ARG A 34 -10.38 -4.67 -3.43
CA ARG A 34 -9.59 -4.81 -4.67
C ARG A 34 -8.17 -5.26 -4.32
N PRO A 35 -7.84 -6.55 -4.49
CA PRO A 35 -6.48 -7.03 -4.29
C PRO A 35 -5.57 -6.56 -5.42
N MET A 36 -4.33 -6.22 -5.07
CA MET A 36 -3.30 -5.76 -5.98
C MET A 36 -2.01 -6.54 -5.75
N ILE A 37 -1.15 -6.60 -6.76
CA ILE A 37 0.25 -7.01 -6.62
C ILE A 37 1.09 -5.75 -6.82
N PRO A 38 2.14 -5.51 -6.00
CA PRO A 38 2.97 -4.33 -6.17
C PRO A 38 3.58 -4.25 -7.58
N ALA A 39 3.74 -3.03 -8.07
CA ALA A 39 4.22 -2.78 -9.43
C ALA A 39 5.62 -3.35 -9.69
N LEU A 40 6.45 -3.49 -8.64
CA LEU A 40 7.75 -4.14 -8.73
C LEU A 40 7.64 -5.63 -9.09
N HIS A 41 6.67 -6.32 -8.49
CA HIS A 41 6.57 -7.78 -8.54
C HIS A 41 5.64 -8.27 -9.63
N ILE A 42 4.71 -7.44 -10.11
CA ILE A 42 3.65 -7.87 -11.04
C ILE A 42 4.18 -8.47 -12.35
N LEU A 43 5.37 -8.06 -12.80
CA LEU A 43 5.99 -8.56 -14.03
C LEU A 43 6.50 -10.00 -13.90
N ASP A 44 6.73 -10.49 -12.67
CA ASP A 44 7.15 -11.88 -12.39
C ASP A 44 5.96 -12.85 -12.27
N HIS A 45 4.73 -12.36 -12.51
CA HIS A 45 3.52 -13.17 -12.51
C HIS A 45 3.04 -13.51 -13.93
N LEU A 46 2.00 -14.36 -14.03
CA LEU A 46 1.35 -14.67 -15.30
C LEU A 46 0.87 -13.38 -16.00
N LYS A 47 0.87 -13.37 -17.34
CA LYS A 47 0.44 -12.21 -18.14
C LYS A 47 -0.95 -11.70 -17.76
N ASP A 48 -1.87 -12.61 -17.45
CA ASP A 48 -3.21 -12.28 -16.94
C ASP A 48 -3.20 -11.48 -15.63
N CYS A 49 -2.22 -11.70 -14.77
CA CYS A 49 -2.11 -11.01 -13.49
C CYS A 49 -1.86 -9.52 -13.70
N ILE A 50 -1.12 -9.14 -14.75
CA ILE A 50 -0.81 -7.74 -15.05
C ILE A 50 -2.10 -6.95 -15.21
N TYR A 51 -3.10 -7.46 -15.93
CA TYR A 51 -4.35 -6.73 -16.14
C TYR A 51 -5.30 -6.81 -14.93
N LYS A 52 -5.23 -7.90 -14.15
CA LYS A 52 -6.13 -8.15 -13.01
C LYS A 52 -5.69 -7.48 -11.70
N PHE A 53 -4.38 -7.39 -11.46
CA PHE A 53 -3.82 -7.03 -10.16
C PHE A 53 -2.88 -5.82 -10.18
N ASN A 54 -2.48 -5.31 -11.35
CA ASN A 54 -1.69 -4.09 -11.42
C ASN A 54 -2.56 -2.89 -11.05
N SER A 55 -2.09 -2.07 -10.11
CA SER A 55 -2.79 -0.85 -9.69
C SER A 55 -3.04 0.13 -10.85
N ALA A 56 -2.21 0.11 -11.90
CA ALA A 56 -2.41 0.93 -13.10
C ALA A 56 -3.76 0.68 -13.80
N TYR A 57 -4.36 -0.51 -13.64
CA TYR A 57 -5.64 -0.87 -14.26
C TYR A 57 -6.81 -0.92 -13.27
N ILE A 58 -6.59 -0.57 -11.99
CA ILE A 58 -7.64 -0.60 -10.97
C ILE A 58 -8.09 0.84 -10.66
N PRO A 59 -9.37 1.18 -10.94
CA PRO A 59 -9.89 2.50 -10.62
C PRO A 59 -9.72 2.85 -9.14
N GLY A 60 -9.20 4.05 -8.86
CA GLY A 60 -8.98 4.55 -7.51
C GLY A 60 -7.76 3.96 -6.77
N ALA A 61 -6.96 3.08 -7.39
CA ALA A 61 -5.82 2.43 -6.73
C ALA A 61 -4.55 3.30 -6.56
N ALA A 62 -4.59 4.55 -7.06
CA ALA A 62 -3.44 5.44 -7.23
C ALA A 62 -2.28 4.82 -8.04
N HIS A 63 -1.39 5.67 -8.55
CA HIS A 63 -0.17 5.18 -9.20
C HIS A 63 0.80 4.67 -8.14
N LYS A 64 1.40 3.49 -8.36
CA LYS A 64 2.42 2.92 -7.47
C LYS A 64 3.76 2.87 -8.18
N HIS A 65 4.82 3.16 -7.45
CA HIS A 65 6.18 3.02 -7.95
C HIS A 65 6.90 1.92 -7.16
N GLY A 66 7.12 0.78 -7.81
CA GLY A 66 7.72 -0.39 -7.19
C GLY A 66 6.80 -1.02 -6.13
N GLU A 67 7.27 -1.08 -4.89
CA GLU A 67 6.51 -1.66 -3.76
C GLU A 67 5.55 -0.69 -3.09
N SER A 68 5.77 0.62 -3.22
CA SER A 68 5.05 1.65 -2.47
C SER A 68 4.29 2.63 -3.38
N VAL A 69 3.31 3.34 -2.79
CA VAL A 69 2.54 4.40 -3.48
C VAL A 69 3.38 5.67 -3.62
N GLU A 70 4.17 6.00 -2.60
CA GLU A 70 5.06 7.15 -2.58
C GLU A 70 6.45 6.73 -2.11
N GLN A 71 7.46 7.10 -2.89
CA GLN A 71 8.86 6.84 -2.58
C GLN A 71 9.34 7.77 -1.45
N GLN A 72 10.15 7.23 -0.52
CA GLN A 72 10.67 7.99 0.63
C GLN A 72 11.83 8.93 0.25
N TRP A 73 12.34 8.80 -0.97
CA TRP A 73 13.42 9.61 -1.52
C TRP A 73 13.21 11.14 -1.39
N VAL A 74 11.98 11.66 -1.48
CA VAL A 74 11.70 13.10 -1.36
C VAL A 74 12.12 13.62 0.02
N GLU A 75 11.86 12.84 1.06
CA GLU A 75 12.24 13.18 2.44
C GLU A 75 13.74 12.95 2.66
N LEU A 76 14.29 11.87 2.11
CA LEU A 76 15.71 11.51 2.29
C LEU A 76 16.66 12.41 1.50
N ASN A 77 16.21 12.98 0.38
CA ASN A 77 16.99 13.95 -0.38
C ASN A 77 17.29 15.20 0.46
N GLN A 78 16.39 15.59 1.37
CA GLN A 78 16.63 16.70 2.31
C GLN A 78 17.71 16.34 3.33
N LEU A 79 17.79 15.07 3.72
CA LEU A 79 18.80 14.54 4.63
C LEU A 79 20.17 14.36 3.96
N GLY A 80 20.22 14.24 2.63
CA GLY A 80 21.44 13.94 1.88
C GLY A 80 22.64 14.84 2.21
N GLY A 81 22.40 16.13 2.49
CA GLY A 81 23.44 17.07 2.90
C GLY A 81 24.08 16.73 4.25
N SER A 82 23.29 16.35 5.25
CA SER A 82 23.78 16.09 6.61
C SER A 82 24.47 14.73 6.72
N VAL A 83 23.97 13.69 6.03
CA VAL A 83 24.55 12.34 6.10
C VAL A 83 25.86 12.21 5.32
N ARG A 84 26.15 13.13 4.38
CA ARG A 84 27.34 13.06 3.53
C ARG A 84 28.67 13.14 4.31
N GLN A 85 28.67 13.81 5.46
CA GLN A 85 29.87 13.96 6.30
C GLN A 85 29.93 12.94 7.45
N MET A 86 28.91 12.10 7.60
CA MET A 86 28.86 11.09 8.66
C MET A 86 29.73 9.89 8.29
N ASN A 87 30.26 9.20 9.31
CA ASN A 87 30.86 7.89 9.09
C ASN A 87 29.77 6.88 8.64
N ALA A 88 30.19 5.74 8.09
CA ALA A 88 29.26 4.76 7.51
C ALA A 88 28.20 4.25 8.50
N GLY A 89 28.60 3.95 9.75
CA GLY A 89 27.67 3.46 10.77
C GLY A 89 26.62 4.50 11.14
N HIS A 90 27.06 5.71 11.49
CA HIS A 90 26.17 6.80 11.87
C HIS A 90 25.26 7.23 10.71
N CYS A 91 25.76 7.19 9.47
CA CYS A 91 24.95 7.42 8.28
C CYS A 91 23.79 6.41 8.18
N MET A 92 24.06 5.12 8.38
CA MET A 92 23.02 4.08 8.36
C MET A 92 22.02 4.22 9.51
N GLU A 93 22.48 4.54 10.72
CA GLU A 93 21.61 4.78 11.88
C GLU A 93 20.66 5.95 11.61
N VAL A 94 21.20 7.10 11.20
CA VAL A 94 20.40 8.30 10.90
C VAL A 94 19.41 8.03 9.77
N LEU A 95 19.83 7.36 8.69
CA LEU A 95 18.91 6.97 7.62
C LEU A 95 17.79 6.08 8.14
N THR A 96 18.10 5.06 8.94
CA THR A 96 17.13 4.13 9.52
C THR A 96 16.13 4.83 10.43
N ASP A 97 16.59 5.77 11.26
CA ASP A 97 15.74 6.57 12.13
C ASP A 97 14.76 7.43 11.32
N HIS A 98 15.24 8.12 10.29
CA HIS A 98 14.40 8.92 9.40
C HIS A 98 13.39 8.05 8.63
N TYR A 99 13.79 6.88 8.14
CA TYR A 99 12.89 5.91 7.52
C TYR A 99 11.78 5.47 8.46
N THR A 100 12.15 5.07 9.67
CA THR A 100 11.23 4.57 10.70
C THR A 100 10.28 5.67 11.16
N TYR A 101 10.79 6.89 11.37
CA TYR A 101 9.97 8.04 11.72
C TYR A 101 8.98 8.40 10.62
N ASN A 102 9.38 8.36 9.35
CA ASN A 102 8.46 8.61 8.25
C ASN A 102 7.34 7.55 8.18
N ASN A 103 7.69 6.27 8.37
CA ASN A 103 6.70 5.20 8.45
C ASN A 103 5.73 5.39 9.62
N PHE A 104 6.24 5.76 10.79
CA PHE A 104 5.42 6.09 11.96
C PHE A 104 4.47 7.25 11.65
N ARG A 105 4.99 8.35 11.07
CA ARG A 105 4.20 9.53 10.69
C ARG A 105 3.09 9.19 9.71
N LYS A 106 3.34 8.32 8.72
CA LYS A 106 2.31 7.84 7.80
C LYS A 106 1.22 7.07 8.54
N ASN A 107 1.60 6.13 9.42
CA ASN A 107 0.64 5.34 10.19
C ASN A 107 -0.26 6.20 11.08
N ILE A 108 0.29 7.16 11.83
CA ILE A 108 -0.53 8.01 12.73
C ILE A 108 -1.41 9.03 11.98
N LYS A 109 -1.01 9.44 10.77
CA LYS A 109 -1.77 10.41 9.96
C LYS A 109 -2.83 9.75 9.08
N MET A 110 -2.68 8.45 8.79
CA MET A 110 -3.57 7.71 7.91
C MET A 110 -5.06 7.82 8.32
N PRO A 111 -5.44 7.69 9.61
CA PRO A 111 -6.83 7.83 10.04
C PRO A 111 -7.40 9.22 9.75
N GLN A 112 -6.61 10.27 9.97
CA GLN A 112 -7.01 11.66 9.74
C GLN A 112 -7.23 11.93 8.24
N LEU A 113 -6.33 11.39 7.40
CA LEU A 113 -6.46 11.45 5.95
C LEU A 113 -7.72 10.72 5.48
N PHE A 114 -7.98 9.50 5.97
CA PHE A 114 -9.19 8.75 5.60
C PHE A 114 -10.47 9.46 6.02
N LEU A 115 -10.52 10.05 7.21
CA LEU A 115 -11.67 10.83 7.64
C LEU A 115 -11.93 12.03 6.72
N LYS A 116 -10.86 12.73 6.30
CA LYS A 116 -10.97 13.84 5.35
C LYS A 116 -11.51 13.38 4.00
N VAL A 117 -10.90 12.36 3.42
CA VAL A 117 -11.33 11.79 2.13
C VAL A 117 -12.77 11.29 2.19
N TYR A 118 -13.17 10.62 3.28
CA TYR A 118 -14.54 10.16 3.47
C TYR A 118 -15.54 11.32 3.45
N LYS A 119 -15.26 12.40 4.20
CA LYS A 119 -16.11 13.61 4.19
C LYS A 119 -16.20 14.22 2.79
N ASP A 120 -15.08 14.33 2.09
CA ASP A 120 -15.04 14.90 0.74
C ASP A 120 -15.89 14.05 -0.24
N VAL A 121 -15.81 12.72 -0.16
CA VAL A 121 -16.63 11.82 -0.99
C VAL A 121 -18.12 11.93 -0.68
N VAL A 122 -18.51 11.96 0.60
CA VAL A 122 -19.92 12.11 1.02
C VAL A 122 -20.49 13.47 0.60
N LEU A 123 -19.68 14.52 0.63
CA LEU A 123 -20.11 15.87 0.21
C LEU A 123 -20.25 16.00 -1.31
N LEU A 124 -19.50 15.22 -2.10
CA LEU A 124 -19.55 15.23 -3.57
C LEU A 124 -20.63 14.30 -4.16
N SER A 125 -21.33 13.53 -3.32
CA SER A 125 -22.37 12.58 -3.72
C SER A 125 -23.80 13.04 -3.39
N ASN A 126 -23.96 14.29 -2.93
CA ASN A 126 -25.23 15.04 -2.85
C ASN A 126 -25.25 16.17 -3.88
#